data_AF-A0A1F3M4H4-F1
#
_entry.id   AF-A0A1F3M4H4-F1
#
_cell.length_a   1.000
_cell.length_b   1.000
_cell.length_c   1.000
_cell.angle_alpha   90.00
_cell.angle_beta   90.00
_cell.angle_gamma   90.00
#
_symmetry.space_group_name_H-M   'P 1'
#
loop_
_entity.id
_entity.type
_entity.pdbx_description
1 polymer ?
#
loop_
_entity_poly.entity_id
_entity_poly.type
_entity_poly.pdbx_seq_one_letter_code
_entity_poly.pdbx_strand_id
1 'polypeptide(L)'
;MHEEKTDGMPIVFPNPTATGNFAVEAPFALESVRIYSLTGELIYHKEISGLNKAHINVTLTKGIYLVNVLGNNQKYLSRRIVF
;
A
#
# COMPACT_ATOMS: atom_id res chain seq x y z
N MET A 1 26.48 19.28 -1.54
CA MET A 1 25.05 19.41 -1.20
C MET A 1 24.53 18.00 -0.98
N HIS A 2 24.26 17.64 0.27
CA HIS A 2 23.71 16.32 0.63
C HIS A 2 22.22 16.36 0.29
N GLU A 3 21.83 15.74 -0.81
CA GLU A 3 20.44 15.47 -1.13
C GLU A 3 20.10 14.15 -0.43
N GLU A 4 19.33 14.22 0.65
CA GLU A 4 18.78 13.02 1.28
C GLU A 4 17.87 12.33 0.25
N LYS A 5 18.39 11.27 -0.38
CA LYS A 5 17.58 10.37 -1.20
C LYS A 5 16.53 9.76 -0.29
N THR A 6 15.29 10.23 -0.37
CA THR A 6 14.13 9.47 0.11
C THR A 6 14.02 8.25 -0.81
N ASP A 7 14.75 7.20 -0.44
CA ASP A 7 14.95 6.02 -1.26
C ASP A 7 13.63 5.26 -1.44
N GLY A 8 13.02 5.37 -2.63
CA GLY A 8 12.37 4.23 -3.27
C GLY A 8 11.11 3.62 -2.63
N MET A 9 10.54 4.18 -1.56
CA MET A 9 9.47 3.50 -0.82
C MET A 9 8.06 3.90 -1.30
N PRO A 10 7.10 2.96 -1.29
CA PRO A 10 5.71 3.27 -1.57
C PRO A 10 5.11 4.14 -0.48
N ILE A 11 4.20 5.02 -0.89
CA ILE A 11 3.44 5.94 -0.07
C ILE A 11 1.98 5.49 -0.11
N VAL A 12 1.32 5.54 1.05
CA VAL A 12 -0.11 5.25 1.18
C VAL A 12 -0.80 6.49 1.72
N PHE A 13 -1.78 7.02 0.98
CA PHE A 13 -2.47 8.26 1.36
C PHE A 13 -3.94 8.32 0.91
N PRO A 14 -4.82 8.96 1.69
CA PRO A 14 -4.57 9.47 3.03
C PRO A 14 -4.35 8.33 4.03
N ASN A 15 -3.59 8.61 5.08
CA ASN A 15 -3.37 7.70 6.20
C ASN A 15 -3.24 8.55 7.48
N PRO A 16 -4.25 8.57 8.39
CA PRO A 16 -5.42 7.69 8.41
C PRO A 16 -6.40 7.88 7.24
N THR A 17 -7.19 6.85 6.92
CA THR A 17 -8.30 6.94 5.95
C THR A 17 -9.63 6.69 6.66
N ALA A 18 -10.59 7.59 6.53
CA ALA A 18 -11.90 7.45 7.21
C ALA A 18 -12.93 6.65 6.41
N THR A 19 -12.67 6.37 5.13
CA THR A 19 -13.66 5.77 4.22
C THR A 19 -13.19 4.46 3.57
N GLY A 20 -11.95 4.03 3.84
CA GLY A 20 -11.36 2.84 3.22
C GLY A 20 -10.90 3.11 1.78
N ASN A 21 -11.02 4.37 1.34
CA ASN A 21 -10.48 4.88 0.10
C ASN A 21 -9.08 5.45 0.36
N PHE A 22 -8.09 4.89 -0.33
CA PHE A 22 -6.72 5.40 -0.32
C PHE A 22 -5.99 5.05 -1.61
N ALA A 23 -4.92 5.78 -1.90
CA ALA A 23 -4.01 5.50 -2.98
C ALA A 23 -2.73 4.86 -2.43
N VAL A 24 -2.21 3.90 -3.19
CA VAL A 24 -0.85 3.38 -3.06
C VAL A 24 -0.06 3.89 -4.25
N GLU A 25 1.02 4.61 -4.00
CA GLU A 25 1.92 5.13 -5.02
C GLU A 25 3.33 4.65 -4.76
N ALA A 26 4.03 4.16 -5.78
CA ALA A 26 5.38 3.63 -5.67
C ALA A 26 6.28 4.18 -6.78
N PRO A 27 7.60 4.27 -6.57
CA PRO A 27 8.55 4.65 -7.62
C PRO A 27 8.85 3.50 -8.61
N PHE A 28 8.08 2.41 -8.54
CA PHE A 28 8.19 1.24 -9.39
C PHE A 28 6.79 0.77 -9.82
N ALA A 29 6.75 -0.04 -10.86
CA ALA A 29 5.51 -0.62 -11.37
C ALA A 29 4.95 -1.62 -10.36
N LEU A 30 3.72 -1.38 -9.93
CA LEU A 30 2.99 -2.24 -9.00
C LEU A 30 2.52 -3.50 -9.73
N GLU A 31 2.69 -4.64 -9.07
CA GLU A 31 2.19 -5.94 -9.47
C GLU A 31 0.96 -6.31 -8.63
N SER A 32 1.02 -6.15 -7.31
CA SER A 32 -0.16 -6.36 -6.46
C SER A 32 -0.14 -5.53 -5.19
N VAL A 33 -1.34 -5.30 -4.64
CA VAL A 33 -1.58 -4.72 -3.32
C VAL A 33 -2.42 -5.70 -2.52
N ARG A 34 -1.95 -6.03 -1.32
CA ARG A 34 -2.64 -6.90 -0.36
C ARG A 34 -2.81 -6.18 0.96
N ILE A 35 -3.97 -6.33 1.61
CA ILE A 35 -4.23 -5.75 2.92
C ILE A 35 -4.46 -6.88 3.91
N TYR A 36 -3.73 -6.83 5.02
CA TYR A 36 -3.83 -7.80 6.10
C TYR A 36 -4.27 -7.12 7.40
N SER A 37 -5.00 -7.84 8.23
CA SER A 37 -5.19 -7.49 9.63
C SER A 37 -3.88 -7.64 10.42
N LEU A 38 -3.82 -7.11 11.65
CA LEU A 38 -2.65 -7.32 12.52
C LEU A 38 -2.43 -8.78 12.93
N THR A 39 -3.46 -9.63 12.84
CA THR A 39 -3.33 -11.07 13.11
C THR A 39 -2.87 -11.86 11.88
N GLY A 40 -2.67 -11.19 10.73
CA GLY A 40 -2.20 -11.81 9.49
C GLY A 40 -3.33 -12.32 8.58
N GLU A 41 -4.59 -12.05 8.89
CA GLU A 41 -5.72 -12.37 8.03
C GLU A 41 -5.68 -11.51 6.75
N LEU A 42 -5.81 -12.13 5.57
CA LEU A 42 -5.89 -11.40 4.31
C LEU A 42 -7.31 -10.83 4.13
N ILE A 43 -7.42 -9.50 4.16
CA ILE A 43 -8.69 -8.75 4.04
C ILE A 43 -8.96 -8.34 2.59
N TYR A 44 -7.92 -8.03 1.83
CA TYR A 44 -8.04 -7.54 0.46
C TYR A 44 -6.86 -7.94 -0.39
N HIS A 45 -7.11 -8.19 -1.68
CA HIS A 45 -6.09 -8.45 -2.68
C HIS A 45 -6.49 -7.83 -4.01
N LYS A 46 -5.57 -7.11 -4.65
CA LYS A 46 -5.73 -6.58 -6.00
C LYS A 46 -4.45 -6.76 -6.81
N GLU A 47 -4.58 -7.42 -7.96
CA GLU A 47 -3.55 -7.44 -9.00
C GLU A 47 -3.58 -6.13 -9.79
N ILE A 48 -2.40 -5.65 -10.19
CA ILE A 48 -2.17 -4.37 -10.87
C ILE A 48 -1.21 -4.63 -12.04
N SER A 49 -1.58 -4.19 -13.24
CA SER A 49 -0.76 -4.41 -14.43
C SER A 49 0.20 -3.24 -14.68
N GLY A 50 1.22 -3.12 -13.83
CA GLY A 50 2.40 -2.30 -14.11
C GLY A 50 2.22 -0.79 -13.93
N LEU A 51 1.11 -0.34 -13.34
CA LEU A 51 0.93 1.06 -12.95
C LEU A 51 1.75 1.36 -11.70
N ASN A 52 2.29 2.57 -11.59
CA ASN A 52 3.01 3.03 -10.39
C ASN A 52 2.06 3.54 -9.29
N LYS A 53 0.75 3.60 -9.57
CA LYS A 53 -0.28 4.09 -8.66
C LYS A 53 -1.53 3.23 -8.76
N ALA A 54 -2.12 2.92 -7.61
CA ALA A 54 -3.38 2.21 -7.53
C ALA A 54 -4.32 2.87 -6.53
N HIS A 55 -5.55 3.10 -6.97
CA HIS A 55 -6.65 3.46 -6.07
C HIS A 55 -7.25 2.18 -5.47
N ILE A 56 -7.37 2.19 -4.15
CA ILE A 56 -7.93 1.12 -3.34
C ILE A 56 -9.23 1.63 -2.74
N ASN A 57 -10.27 0.82 -2.85
CA ASN A 57 -11.55 1.01 -2.19
C ASN A 57 -11.90 -0.33 -1.55
N VAL A 58 -11.90 -0.36 -0.22
CA VAL A 58 -12.11 -1.56 0.58
C VAL A 58 -12.96 -1.19 1.79
N THR A 59 -13.90 -2.05 2.15
CA THR A 59 -14.66 -1.91 3.39
C THR A 59 -13.82 -2.47 4.54
N LEU A 60 -13.41 -1.61 5.47
CA LEU A 60 -12.65 -1.97 6.66
C LEU A 60 -13.47 -1.69 7.93
N THR A 61 -13.17 -2.39 9.01
CA THR A 61 -13.61 -2.01 10.36
C THR A 61 -12.55 -1.11 10.99
N LYS A 62 -12.93 -0.29 11.98
CA LYS A 62 -11.97 0.60 12.66
C LYS A 62 -10.79 -0.20 13.21
N GLY A 63 -9.57 0.21 12.90
CA GLY A 63 -8.39 -0.52 13.31
C GLY A 63 -7.13 -0.21 12.53
N ILE A 64 -6.14 -1.07 12.73
CA ILE A 64 -4.83 -0.97 12.11
C ILE A 64 -4.68 -2.14 11.13
N TYR A 65 -4.16 -1.83 9.94
CA TYR A 65 -3.94 -2.81 8.88
C TYR A 65 -2.55 -2.67 8.28
N LEU A 66 -2.08 -3.73 7.64
CA LEU A 66 -0.84 -3.77 6.88
C LEU A 66 -1.15 -3.82 5.39
N VAL A 67 -0.69 -2.82 4.65
CA VAL A 67 -0.73 -2.76 3.19
C VAL A 67 0.59 -3.27 2.66
N ASN A 68 0.56 -4.44 2.04
CA ASN A 68 1.71 -5.06 1.40
C ASN A 68 1.67 -4.77 -0.09
N VAL A 69 2.78 -4.28 -0.61
CA VAL A 69 2.95 -3.85 -2.00
C VAL A 69 4.01 -4.72 -2.64
N LEU A 70 3.66 -5.40 -3.73
CA LEU A 70 4.59 -6.13 -4.58
C LEU A 70 4.83 -5.33 -5.85
N GLY A 71 6.09 -5.04 -6.13
CA GLY A 71 6.54 -4.45 -7.40
C GLY A 71 7.11 -5.50 -8.35
N ASN A 72 7.12 -5.18 -9.64
CA ASN A 72 7.63 -6.05 -10.72
C ASN A 72 9.12 -6.44 -10.59
N ASN A 73 9.88 -5.72 -9.76
CA ASN A 73 11.29 -5.99 -9.44
C ASN A 73 11.44 -6.87 -8.20
N GLN A 74 10.39 -7.61 -7.82
CA GLN A 74 10.30 -8.39 -6.58
C GLN A 74 10.47 -7.55 -5.30
N LYS A 75 10.38 -6.21 -5.39
CA LYS A 75 10.35 -5.38 -4.18
C LYS A 75 9.04 -5.63 -3.45
N TYR A 76 9.18 -6.07 -2.21
CA TYR A 76 8.07 -6.29 -1.30
C TYR A 76 8.19 -5.32 -0.14
N LEU A 77 7.17 -4.47 0.06
CA LEU A 77 7.19 -3.44 1.09
C LEU A 77 5.85 -3.41 1.83
N SER A 78 5.92 -3.23 3.15
CA SER A 78 4.74 -3.19 4.02
C SER A 78 4.57 -1.80 4.62
N ARG A 79 3.34 -1.29 4.61
CA ARG A 79 2.96 0.01 5.18
C ARG A 79 1.78 -0.16 6.11
N ARG A 80 1.90 0.38 7.32
CA ARG A 80 0.79 0.43 8.27
C ARG A 80 -0.20 1.53 7.88
N ILE A 81 -1.48 1.20 7.84
CA ILE A 81 -2.56 2.20 7.74
C ILE A 81 -3.46 2.16 8.97
N VAL A 82 -4.09 3.29 9.25
CA VAL A 82 -5.13 3.43 10.27
C VAL A 82 -6.45 3.77 9.57
N PHE A 83 -7.50 3.01 9.90
CA PHE A 83 -8.89 3.28 9.49
C PHE A 83 -9.75 3.59 10.71
#